data_AF-A0A7Y9B1J3-F1
#
_entry.id   AF-A0A7Y9B1J3-F1
#
_cell.length_a   1.000
_cell.length_b   1.000
_cell.length_c   1.000
_cell.angle_alpha   90.00
_cell.angle_beta   90.00
_cell.angle_gamma   90.00
#
_symmetry.space_group_name_H-M   'P 1'
#
loop_
_entity.id
_entity.type
_entity.pdbx_description
1 polymer ?
#
loop_
_entity_poly.entity_id
_entity_poly.type
_entity_poly.pdbx_seq_one_letter_code
_entity_poly.pdbx_strand_id
1 'polypeptide(L)'
;MKILGISLGTKNGNNDTMCRVALEQAKAMGCDIEFIHLFDWDIKPCTGCVACSRALVMGKGMVCSQKDDFAALYDKMTDSDGILIVDPIFESGGTGMFHNLMDRMGPGHDTGMMLGCQEKLMEAGKEPLPMKYFKQRAISFVGIGGSDWAVRTETDHAMLAMSPGWKVVDNDYFSWSKDVIVQDDKVARIREIGKNLVEAAKDIADRNLMIMEPDNDKLDYFKGPKGACPHCHGNNFYIHPGTNEAECELCGLKGELVMEGGTLRLKFDPATLHHAHDLLSGKALHGKDIFENEGRLMNLFKDEKFKERKAHYTAVCEPTPSPSK
;
A
#
# COMPACT_ATOMS: atom_id res chain seq x y z
N MET A 1 18.56 -10.49 9.85
CA MET A 1 17.50 -9.66 9.24
C MET A 1 17.45 -9.97 7.75
N LYS A 2 16.26 -9.93 7.16
CA LYS A 2 16.04 -10.22 5.74
C LYS A 2 15.47 -9.02 5.01
N ILE A 3 16.09 -8.64 3.89
CA ILE A 3 15.60 -7.61 2.98
C ILE A 3 15.10 -8.25 1.68
N LEU A 4 13.84 -7.98 1.33
CA LEU A 4 13.22 -8.46 0.11
C LEU A 4 13.15 -7.34 -0.93
N GLY A 5 13.74 -7.55 -2.11
CA GLY A 5 13.58 -6.68 -3.27
C GLY A 5 12.58 -7.27 -4.26
N ILE A 6 11.60 -6.47 -4.67
CA ILE A 6 10.59 -6.83 -5.66
C ILE A 6 10.71 -5.84 -6.83
N SER A 7 11.01 -6.35 -8.02
CA SER A 7 11.06 -5.56 -9.24
C SER A 7 9.88 -5.87 -10.14
N LEU A 8 9.32 -4.82 -10.71
CA LEU A 8 8.25 -4.85 -11.71
C LEU A 8 8.76 -4.34 -13.08
N GLY A 9 10.08 -4.35 -13.29
CA GLY A 9 10.69 -3.94 -14.55
C GLY A 9 10.56 -4.96 -15.67
N THR A 10 11.17 -4.63 -16.81
CA THR A 10 11.59 -5.64 -17.77
C THR A 10 12.67 -6.52 -17.15
N LYS A 11 12.60 -7.83 -17.40
CA LYS A 11 13.59 -8.81 -16.93
C LYS A 11 15.02 -8.39 -17.25
N ASN A 12 15.86 -8.30 -16.21
CA ASN A 12 17.24 -7.81 -16.24
C ASN A 12 17.42 -6.36 -16.75
N GLY A 13 16.35 -5.56 -16.75
CA GLY A 13 16.36 -4.15 -17.13
C GLY A 13 16.80 -3.21 -16.00
N ASN A 14 16.48 -1.93 -16.16
CA ASN A 14 16.90 -0.88 -15.22
C ASN A 14 16.35 -1.09 -13.81
N ASN A 15 15.05 -1.38 -13.66
CA ASN A 15 14.43 -1.58 -12.34
C ASN A 15 15.06 -2.78 -11.60
N ASP A 16 15.24 -3.91 -12.29
CA ASP A 16 15.91 -5.10 -11.73
C ASP A 16 17.31 -4.75 -11.26
N THR A 17 18.05 -4.00 -12.07
CA THR A 17 19.43 -3.59 -11.78
C THR A 17 19.47 -2.68 -10.56
N MET A 18 18.65 -1.62 -10.51
CA MET A 18 18.64 -0.70 -9.36
C MET A 18 18.12 -1.37 -8.09
N CYS A 19 17.16 -2.29 -8.20
CA CYS A 19 16.74 -3.12 -7.07
C CYS A 19 17.94 -3.92 -6.50
N ARG A 20 18.75 -4.53 -7.38
CA ARG A 20 19.96 -5.26 -6.97
C ARG A 20 21.05 -4.36 -6.39
N VAL A 21 21.18 -3.10 -6.81
CA VAL A 21 22.12 -2.14 -6.20
C VAL A 21 21.76 -1.89 -4.72
N ALA A 22 20.49 -1.66 -4.42
CA ALA A 22 20.06 -1.49 -3.02
C ALA A 22 20.20 -2.80 -2.21
N LEU A 23 19.90 -3.95 -2.81
CA LEU A 23 20.12 -5.25 -2.15
C LEU A 23 21.61 -5.55 -1.92
N GLU A 24 22.50 -5.16 -2.84
CA GLU A 24 23.95 -5.27 -2.64
C GLU A 24 24.38 -4.47 -1.41
N GLN A 25 23.88 -3.25 -1.26
CA GLN A 25 24.12 -2.45 -0.06
C GLN A 25 23.58 -3.14 1.20
N ALA A 26 22.37 -3.69 1.17
CA ALA A 26 21.81 -4.42 2.30
C ALA A 26 22.66 -5.64 2.69
N LYS A 27 23.15 -6.39 1.71
CA LYS A 27 24.07 -7.52 1.92
C LYS A 27 25.39 -7.07 2.55
N ALA A 28 25.95 -5.94 2.11
CA ALA A 28 27.16 -5.37 2.70
C ALA A 28 26.99 -4.98 4.18
N MET A 29 25.75 -4.71 4.61
CA MET A 29 25.38 -4.46 6.01
C MET A 29 25.05 -5.73 6.80
N GLY A 30 25.25 -6.92 6.22
CA GLY A 30 25.08 -8.21 6.88
C GLY A 30 23.65 -8.78 6.83
N CYS A 31 22.78 -8.25 5.97
CA CYS A 31 21.43 -8.79 5.78
C CYS A 31 21.41 -9.97 4.81
N ASP A 32 20.49 -10.91 5.05
CA ASP A 32 20.06 -11.84 4.01
C ASP A 32 19.23 -11.08 2.97
N ILE A 33 19.45 -11.37 1.68
CA ILE A 33 18.76 -10.70 0.58
C ILE A 33 18.01 -11.69 -0.29
N GLU A 34 16.83 -11.28 -0.74
CA GLU A 34 16.03 -12.01 -1.73
C GLU A 34 15.58 -11.05 -2.82
N PHE A 35 15.61 -11.50 -4.08
CA PHE A 35 15.15 -10.73 -5.23
C PHE A 35 14.03 -11.47 -5.95
N ILE A 36 12.93 -10.78 -6.20
CA ILE A 36 11.79 -11.26 -6.97
C ILE A 36 11.61 -10.34 -8.17
N HIS A 37 11.61 -10.90 -9.38
CA HIS A 37 11.09 -10.23 -10.56
C HIS A 37 9.62 -10.67 -10.72
N LEU A 38 8.69 -9.79 -10.37
CA LEU A 38 7.29 -10.19 -10.11
C LEU A 38 6.55 -10.66 -11.37
N PHE A 39 6.97 -10.18 -12.54
CA PHE A 39 6.42 -10.62 -13.83
C PHE A 39 6.75 -12.09 -14.17
N ASP A 40 7.67 -12.74 -13.45
CA ASP A 40 7.92 -14.18 -13.60
C ASP A 40 6.94 -15.05 -12.79
N TRP A 41 6.07 -14.46 -11.97
CA TRP A 41 5.14 -15.16 -11.07
C TRP A 41 3.70 -15.14 -11.64
N ASP A 42 2.89 -16.17 -11.37
CA ASP A 42 1.47 -16.16 -11.71
C ASP A 42 0.72 -15.31 -10.69
N ILE A 43 0.51 -14.03 -11.00
CA ILE A 43 -0.32 -13.10 -10.21
C ILE A 43 -1.49 -12.66 -11.07
N LYS A 44 -2.70 -13.07 -10.70
CA LYS A 44 -3.91 -12.71 -11.43
C LYS A 44 -4.46 -11.37 -10.93
N PRO A 45 -5.06 -10.54 -11.80
CA PRO A 45 -5.77 -9.33 -11.38
C PRO A 45 -6.83 -9.63 -10.32
N CYS A 46 -7.04 -8.70 -9.40
CA CYS A 46 -8.15 -8.80 -8.47
C CYS A 46 -9.49 -8.78 -9.24
N THR A 47 -10.41 -9.68 -8.88
CA THR A 47 -11.74 -9.75 -9.52
C THR A 47 -12.80 -8.92 -8.80
N GLY A 48 -12.45 -8.26 -7.69
CA GLY A 48 -13.41 -7.54 -6.85
C GLY A 48 -14.49 -8.43 -6.23
N CYS A 49 -14.25 -9.74 -6.12
CA CYS A 49 -15.28 -10.70 -5.65
C CYS A 49 -15.66 -10.59 -4.17
N VAL A 50 -15.00 -9.70 -3.41
CA VAL A 50 -15.23 -9.42 -1.97
C VAL A 50 -15.15 -10.63 -1.04
N ALA A 51 -14.53 -11.73 -1.47
CA ALA A 51 -14.37 -12.92 -0.63
C ALA A 51 -13.54 -12.64 0.64
N CYS A 52 -12.46 -11.86 0.50
CA CYS A 52 -11.55 -11.52 1.60
C CYS A 52 -12.21 -10.62 2.64
N SER A 53 -12.87 -9.52 2.23
CA SER A 53 -13.56 -8.61 3.15
C SER A 53 -14.70 -9.33 3.89
N ARG A 54 -15.52 -10.11 3.19
CA ARG A 54 -16.61 -10.89 3.81
C ARG A 54 -16.08 -11.92 4.80
N ALA A 55 -15.01 -12.62 4.47
CA ALA A 55 -14.41 -13.61 5.37
C ALA A 55 -13.91 -12.95 6.67
N LEU A 56 -13.25 -11.79 6.58
CA LEU A 56 -12.83 -11.01 7.76
C LEU A 56 -14.05 -10.57 8.60
N VAL A 57 -15.08 -10.00 7.97
CA VAL A 57 -16.30 -9.55 8.66
C VAL A 57 -17.02 -10.71 9.36
N MET A 58 -16.94 -11.91 8.80
CA MET A 58 -17.56 -13.12 9.37
C MET A 58 -16.67 -13.86 10.39
N GLY A 59 -15.47 -13.36 10.72
CA GLY A 59 -14.56 -14.07 11.62
C GLY A 59 -14.09 -15.41 11.04
N LYS A 60 -13.76 -15.44 9.74
CA LYS A 60 -13.23 -16.61 9.02
C LYS A 60 -11.76 -16.45 8.62
N GLY A 61 -11.17 -15.29 8.91
CA GLY A 61 -9.80 -14.94 8.57
C GLY A 61 -9.60 -14.43 7.14
N MET A 62 -8.34 -14.25 6.77
CA MET A 62 -7.91 -13.73 5.48
C MET A 62 -8.02 -14.81 4.40
N VAL A 63 -9.05 -14.74 3.54
CA VAL A 63 -9.32 -15.75 2.50
C VAL A 63 -9.39 -15.09 1.12
N CYS A 64 -8.57 -15.57 0.19
CA CYS A 64 -8.69 -15.23 -1.24
C CYS A 64 -9.28 -16.42 -2.01
N SER A 65 -10.20 -16.15 -2.95
CA SER A 65 -10.83 -17.17 -3.79
C SER A 65 -9.96 -17.58 -4.99
N GLN A 66 -8.95 -16.78 -5.34
CA GLN A 66 -8.06 -17.07 -6.45
C GLN A 66 -6.91 -17.97 -5.99
N LYS A 67 -6.49 -18.86 -6.89
CA LYS A 67 -5.34 -19.75 -6.71
C LYS A 67 -4.25 -19.32 -7.69
N ASP A 68 -3.24 -18.66 -7.15
CA ASP A 68 -2.12 -18.04 -7.84
C ASP A 68 -0.99 -17.80 -6.82
N ASP A 69 0.14 -17.24 -7.24
CA ASP A 69 1.35 -17.12 -6.42
C ASP A 69 1.28 -15.99 -5.39
N PHE A 70 0.17 -15.25 -5.32
CA PHE A 70 0.03 -14.08 -4.45
C PHE A 70 0.16 -14.44 -2.96
N ALA A 71 -0.38 -15.58 -2.53
CA ALA A 71 -0.24 -16.02 -1.13
C ALA A 71 1.23 -16.23 -0.76
N ALA A 72 2.01 -16.88 -1.64
CA ALA A 72 3.43 -17.09 -1.44
C ALA A 72 4.22 -15.77 -1.46
N LEU A 73 3.80 -14.80 -2.29
CA LEU A 73 4.40 -13.47 -2.32
C LEU A 73 4.16 -12.74 -0.99
N TYR A 74 2.92 -12.72 -0.53
CA TYR A 74 2.55 -12.07 0.72
C TYR A 74 3.25 -12.71 1.93
N ASP A 75 3.42 -14.04 1.93
CA ASP A 75 4.23 -14.72 2.94
C ASP A 75 5.68 -14.24 2.93
N LYS A 76 6.32 -14.11 1.76
CA LYS A 76 7.69 -13.57 1.69
C LYS A 76 7.78 -12.13 2.15
N MET A 77 6.80 -11.30 1.79
CA MET A 77 6.73 -9.91 2.25
C MET A 77 6.60 -9.86 3.77
N THR A 78 5.71 -10.67 4.34
CA THR A 78 5.51 -10.72 5.81
C THR A 78 6.65 -11.42 6.55
N ASP A 79 7.41 -12.31 5.93
CA ASP A 79 8.55 -12.97 6.59
C ASP A 79 9.84 -12.13 6.49
N SER A 80 9.83 -11.04 5.71
CA SER A 80 10.95 -10.08 5.63
C SER A 80 10.87 -8.99 6.71
N ASP A 81 12.03 -8.39 7.04
CA ASP A 81 12.12 -7.26 7.96
C ASP A 81 12.05 -5.91 7.24
N GLY A 82 12.51 -5.87 5.99
CA GLY A 82 12.44 -4.71 5.11
C GLY A 82 12.13 -5.10 3.67
N ILE A 83 11.36 -4.26 2.97
CA ILE A 83 10.91 -4.49 1.60
C ILE A 83 11.33 -3.31 0.72
N LEU A 84 11.89 -3.59 -0.45
CA LEU A 84 12.12 -2.61 -1.51
C LEU A 84 11.27 -2.98 -2.72
N ILE A 85 10.49 -2.02 -3.24
CA ILE A 85 9.80 -2.18 -4.52
C ILE A 85 10.39 -1.21 -5.55
N VAL A 86 10.72 -1.75 -6.73
CA VAL A 86 11.21 -0.94 -7.85
C VAL A 86 10.29 -1.16 -9.05
N ASP A 87 9.57 -0.11 -9.44
CA ASP A 87 8.49 -0.15 -10.43
C ASP A 87 8.80 0.79 -11.61
N PRO A 88 8.58 0.38 -12.88
CA PRO A 88 8.67 1.31 -13.98
C PRO A 88 7.45 2.23 -13.98
N ILE A 89 7.63 3.46 -14.44
CA ILE A 89 6.56 4.46 -14.43
C ILE A 89 5.81 4.41 -15.75
N PHE A 90 4.49 4.19 -15.68
CA PHE A 90 3.57 4.24 -16.82
C PHE A 90 2.43 5.23 -16.52
N GLU A 91 2.14 6.15 -17.45
CA GLU A 91 1.10 7.18 -17.28
C GLU A 91 1.22 7.99 -15.96
N SER A 92 2.46 8.37 -15.57
CA SER A 92 2.81 9.00 -14.27
C SER A 92 2.71 8.11 -13.04
N GLY A 93 2.01 6.98 -13.11
CA GLY A 93 1.76 6.07 -12.01
C GLY A 93 2.58 4.79 -12.06
N GLY A 94 2.20 3.85 -11.20
CA GLY A 94 2.78 2.52 -11.16
C GLY A 94 2.33 1.61 -12.32
N THR A 95 2.96 0.45 -12.44
CA THR A 95 2.56 -0.54 -13.45
C THR A 95 1.20 -1.16 -13.16
N GLY A 96 0.53 -1.69 -14.19
CA GLY A 96 -0.68 -2.51 -13.99
C GLY A 96 -0.47 -3.71 -13.05
N MET A 97 0.74 -4.28 -13.01
CA MET A 97 1.07 -5.33 -12.04
C MET A 97 1.20 -4.79 -10.61
N PHE A 98 1.75 -3.59 -10.44
CA PHE A 98 1.76 -2.92 -9.14
C PHE A 98 0.34 -2.61 -8.65
N HIS A 99 -0.54 -2.12 -9.52
CA HIS A 99 -1.97 -1.95 -9.20
C HIS A 99 -2.66 -3.27 -8.88
N ASN A 100 -2.36 -4.36 -9.60
CA ASN A 100 -2.84 -5.68 -9.21
C ASN A 100 -2.41 -6.04 -7.79
N LEU A 101 -1.15 -5.79 -7.41
CA LEU A 101 -0.67 -6.04 -6.05
C LEU A 101 -1.48 -5.23 -5.02
N MET A 102 -1.70 -3.93 -5.28
CA MET A 102 -2.52 -3.07 -4.40
C MET A 102 -3.96 -3.57 -4.27
N ASP A 103 -4.63 -3.89 -5.38
CA ASP A 103 -6.01 -4.38 -5.37
C ASP A 103 -6.15 -5.73 -4.65
N ARG A 104 -5.09 -6.55 -4.72
CA ARG A 104 -5.01 -7.85 -4.06
C ARG A 104 -4.73 -7.72 -2.56
N MET A 105 -3.98 -6.70 -2.15
CA MET A 105 -3.79 -6.34 -0.74
C MET A 105 -5.09 -5.80 -0.14
N GLY A 106 -5.68 -4.76 -0.76
CA GLY A 106 -7.03 -4.27 -0.52
C GLY A 106 -7.59 -4.42 0.92
N PRO A 107 -8.87 -4.81 1.07
CA PRO A 107 -9.48 -5.08 2.38
C PRO A 107 -8.94 -6.33 3.09
N GLY A 108 -8.45 -7.31 2.33
CA GLY A 108 -8.01 -8.60 2.87
C GLY A 108 -6.78 -8.50 3.77
N HIS A 109 -5.96 -7.49 3.52
CA HIS A 109 -4.69 -7.24 4.19
C HIS A 109 -4.70 -5.90 4.94
N ASP A 110 -5.87 -5.26 5.09
CA ASP A 110 -6.01 -4.09 5.95
C ASP A 110 -5.97 -4.50 7.42
N THR A 111 -5.03 -3.92 8.17
CA THR A 111 -4.83 -4.28 9.59
C THR A 111 -5.99 -3.91 10.49
N GLY A 112 -6.76 -2.86 10.18
CA GLY A 112 -7.99 -2.53 10.91
C GLY A 112 -9.04 -3.61 10.76
N MET A 113 -9.26 -4.09 9.52
CA MET A 113 -10.17 -5.20 9.26
C MET A 113 -9.69 -6.54 9.84
N MET A 114 -8.38 -6.80 9.79
CA MET A 114 -7.80 -8.00 10.40
C MET A 114 -7.94 -8.01 11.92
N LEU A 115 -7.79 -6.87 12.59
CA LEU A 115 -8.03 -6.75 14.04
C LEU A 115 -9.50 -7.02 14.40
N GLY A 116 -10.45 -6.44 13.66
CA GLY A 116 -11.88 -6.74 13.86
C GLY A 116 -12.21 -8.23 13.60
N CYS A 117 -11.56 -8.86 12.63
CA CYS A 117 -11.67 -10.31 12.43
C CYS A 117 -11.09 -11.10 13.60
N GLN A 118 -9.94 -10.67 14.14
CA GLN A 118 -9.30 -11.31 15.27
C GLN A 118 -10.18 -11.26 16.53
N GLU A 119 -10.78 -10.11 16.83
CA GLU A 119 -11.74 -9.97 17.93
C GLU A 119 -12.87 -11.01 17.82
N LYS A 120 -13.48 -11.14 16.63
CA LYS A 120 -14.54 -12.12 16.38
C LYS A 120 -14.07 -13.58 16.52
N LEU A 121 -12.85 -13.89 16.06
CA LEU A 121 -12.27 -15.23 16.21
C LEU A 121 -12.09 -15.55 17.69
N MET A 122 -11.54 -14.62 18.46
CA MET A 122 -11.29 -14.77 19.90
C MET A 122 -12.59 -14.88 20.70
N GLU A 123 -13.60 -14.05 20.41
CA GLU A 123 -14.94 -14.14 21.01
C GLU A 123 -15.60 -15.51 20.74
N ALA A 124 -15.36 -16.08 19.56
CA ALA A 124 -15.85 -17.40 19.17
C ALA A 124 -14.99 -18.56 19.68
N GLY A 125 -13.94 -18.31 20.48
CA GLY A 125 -13.02 -19.32 20.99
C GLY A 125 -12.19 -20.02 19.91
N LYS A 126 -11.95 -19.36 18.77
CA LYS A 126 -11.13 -19.85 17.66
C LYS A 126 -9.71 -19.29 17.75
N GLU A 127 -8.78 -19.96 17.06
CA GLU A 127 -7.40 -19.48 16.91
C GLU A 127 -7.36 -18.06 16.30
N PRO A 128 -6.53 -17.16 16.85
CA PRO A 128 -6.36 -15.81 16.32
C PRO A 128 -5.60 -15.83 14.99
N LEU A 129 -5.53 -14.66 14.34
CA LEU A 129 -4.72 -14.51 13.13
C LEU A 129 -3.22 -14.60 13.47
N PRO A 130 -2.38 -15.10 12.55
CA PRO A 130 -0.94 -15.12 12.74
C PRO A 130 -0.38 -13.73 13.07
N MET A 131 0.34 -13.61 14.19
CA MET A 131 0.85 -12.32 14.67
C MET A 131 1.81 -11.63 13.69
N LYS A 132 2.41 -12.38 12.76
CA LYS A 132 3.25 -11.82 11.70
C LYS A 132 2.52 -10.78 10.85
N TYR A 133 1.19 -10.88 10.70
CA TYR A 133 0.41 -9.89 9.94
C TYR A 133 0.33 -8.52 10.62
N PHE A 134 0.57 -8.46 11.93
CA PHE A 134 0.50 -7.23 12.72
C PHE A 134 1.89 -6.66 13.06
N LYS A 135 2.97 -7.39 12.75
CA LYS A 135 4.35 -6.88 12.90
C LYS A 135 4.56 -5.73 11.91
N GLN A 136 5.13 -4.64 12.41
CA GLN A 136 5.57 -3.52 11.58
C GLN A 136 6.73 -3.92 10.68
N ARG A 137 6.82 -3.28 9.50
CA ARG A 137 7.91 -3.47 8.54
C ARG A 137 8.31 -2.14 7.95
N ALA A 138 9.59 -2.04 7.62
CA ALA A 138 10.11 -0.96 6.80
C ALA A 138 9.85 -1.28 5.32
N ILE A 139 9.39 -0.30 4.55
CA ILE A 139 9.22 -0.44 3.10
C ILE A 139 9.73 0.80 2.38
N SER A 140 10.47 0.60 1.30
CA SER A 140 10.92 1.67 0.41
C SER A 140 10.46 1.42 -1.02
N PHE A 141 10.30 2.50 -1.78
CA PHE A 141 9.84 2.47 -3.16
C PHE A 141 10.73 3.31 -4.07
N VAL A 142 10.88 2.85 -5.31
CA VAL A 142 11.62 3.55 -6.36
C VAL A 142 10.88 3.42 -7.69
N GLY A 143 10.44 4.55 -8.24
CA GLY A 143 9.92 4.64 -9.60
C GLY A 143 11.04 4.92 -10.60
N ILE A 144 11.06 4.24 -11.75
CA ILE A 144 12.00 4.56 -12.85
C ILE A 144 11.24 4.84 -14.14
N GLY A 145 11.30 6.08 -14.61
CA GLY A 145 10.59 6.58 -15.78
C GLY A 145 11.51 6.95 -16.94
N GLY A 146 10.97 6.88 -18.16
CA GLY A 146 11.67 7.31 -19.37
C GLY A 146 11.50 8.78 -19.72
N SER A 147 10.52 9.45 -19.11
CA SER A 147 10.11 10.85 -19.39
C SER A 147 10.00 11.65 -18.10
N ASP A 148 9.52 12.89 -18.20
CA ASP A 148 9.23 13.83 -17.12
C ASP A 148 7.97 13.49 -16.30
N TRP A 149 6.98 12.85 -16.93
CA TRP A 149 5.68 12.59 -16.31
C TRP A 149 5.73 11.39 -15.34
N ALA A 150 5.94 11.68 -14.05
CA ALA A 150 6.23 10.67 -13.02
C ALA A 150 5.60 10.90 -11.63
N VAL A 151 4.96 12.04 -11.40
CA VAL A 151 4.62 12.53 -10.05
C VAL A 151 3.51 11.74 -9.34
N ARG A 152 2.78 10.86 -10.02
CA ARG A 152 1.71 10.05 -9.38
C ARG A 152 2.25 8.77 -8.74
N THR A 153 3.39 8.26 -9.21
CA THR A 153 3.97 6.98 -8.78
C THR A 153 4.21 6.92 -7.27
N GLU A 154 4.62 8.03 -6.64
CA GLU A 154 4.85 8.09 -5.19
C GLU A 154 3.56 7.82 -4.40
N THR A 155 2.43 8.34 -4.87
CA THR A 155 1.13 8.11 -4.22
C THR A 155 0.69 6.66 -4.39
N ASP A 156 0.84 6.08 -5.59
CA ASP A 156 0.53 4.67 -5.82
C ASP A 156 1.43 3.77 -4.95
N HIS A 157 2.74 4.02 -4.95
CA HIS A 157 3.71 3.31 -4.12
C HIS A 157 3.33 3.28 -2.65
N ALA A 158 3.15 4.46 -2.04
CA ALA A 158 2.82 4.55 -0.63
C ALA A 158 1.46 3.94 -0.30
N MET A 159 0.51 3.93 -1.24
CA MET A 159 -0.80 3.28 -1.07
C MET A 159 -0.68 1.78 -0.75
N LEU A 160 0.33 1.09 -1.31
CA LEU A 160 0.58 -0.32 -0.98
C LEU A 160 0.94 -0.52 0.51
N ALA A 161 1.67 0.41 1.11
CA ALA A 161 2.04 0.35 2.52
C ALA A 161 0.85 0.62 3.44
N MET A 162 -0.20 1.27 2.93
CA MET A 162 -1.38 1.66 3.70
C MET A 162 -2.07 0.45 4.33
N SER A 163 -2.60 -0.49 3.54
CA SER A 163 -3.36 -1.64 4.07
C SER A 163 -2.66 -2.36 5.25
N PRO A 164 -1.41 -2.83 5.10
CA PRO A 164 -0.72 -3.49 6.21
C PRO A 164 -0.21 -2.52 7.28
N GLY A 165 -0.31 -1.21 7.08
CA GLY A 165 0.18 -0.17 8.00
C GLY A 165 1.69 -0.19 8.15
N TRP A 166 2.44 -0.50 7.08
CA TRP A 166 3.89 -0.54 7.09
C TRP A 166 4.52 0.85 7.01
N LYS A 167 5.75 0.99 7.51
CA LYS A 167 6.45 2.26 7.59
C LYS A 167 7.22 2.53 6.31
N VAL A 168 6.78 3.55 5.57
CA VAL A 168 7.49 4.06 4.40
C VAL A 168 8.79 4.75 4.85
N VAL A 169 9.93 4.31 4.32
CA VAL A 169 11.25 4.85 4.65
C VAL A 169 11.71 5.80 3.54
N ASP A 170 11.72 5.34 2.30
CA ASP A 170 12.00 6.17 1.13
C ASP A 170 10.94 5.91 0.06
N ASN A 171 10.60 6.94 -0.71
CA ASN A 171 9.67 6.84 -1.83
C ASN A 171 10.12 7.83 -2.90
N ASP A 172 11.03 7.37 -3.75
CA ASP A 172 11.69 8.20 -4.74
C ASP A 172 11.23 7.82 -6.15
N TYR A 173 11.43 8.74 -7.10
CA TYR A 173 11.33 8.41 -8.52
C TYR A 173 12.45 9.07 -9.33
N PHE A 174 12.85 8.42 -10.42
CA PHE A 174 13.81 8.95 -11.37
C PHE A 174 13.19 9.11 -12.76
N SER A 175 12.97 10.35 -13.16
CA SER A 175 12.57 10.73 -14.53
C SER A 175 13.76 10.68 -15.50
N TRP A 176 13.50 10.59 -16.80
CA TRP A 176 14.53 10.58 -17.86
C TRP A 176 15.67 9.56 -17.60
N SER A 177 15.33 8.35 -17.17
CA SER A 177 16.27 7.40 -16.56
C SER A 177 16.42 6.09 -17.34
N LYS A 178 16.51 6.18 -18.67
CA LYS A 178 16.76 5.01 -19.54
C LYS A 178 18.18 4.46 -19.42
N ASP A 179 19.12 5.28 -18.96
CA ASP A 179 20.54 4.99 -18.75
C ASP A 179 20.93 5.09 -17.26
N VAL A 180 19.98 4.89 -16.35
CA VAL A 180 20.15 5.10 -14.90
C VAL A 180 21.38 4.42 -14.28
N ILE A 181 21.80 3.27 -14.82
CA ILE A 181 22.94 2.50 -14.31
C ILE A 181 24.28 3.24 -14.44
N VAL A 182 24.42 4.15 -15.41
CA VAL A 182 25.64 4.96 -15.60
C VAL A 182 25.53 6.34 -14.96
N GLN A 183 24.42 6.65 -14.28
CA GLN A 183 24.22 7.91 -13.56
C GLN A 183 24.64 7.73 -12.10
N ASP A 184 25.91 8.04 -11.80
CA ASP A 184 26.54 7.75 -10.51
C ASP A 184 25.78 8.33 -9.30
N ASP A 185 25.16 9.51 -9.46
CA ASP A 185 24.33 10.16 -8.44
C ASP A 185 23.09 9.32 -8.10
N LYS A 186 22.40 8.77 -9.11
CA LYS A 186 21.23 7.90 -8.92
C LYS A 186 21.60 6.54 -8.36
N VAL A 187 22.72 5.97 -8.79
CA VAL A 187 23.25 4.72 -8.20
C VAL A 187 23.61 4.95 -6.72
N ALA A 188 24.23 6.08 -6.39
CA ALA A 188 24.54 6.45 -5.01
C ALA A 188 23.26 6.62 -4.17
N ARG A 189 22.23 7.30 -4.71
CA ARG A 189 20.93 7.44 -4.03
C ARG A 189 20.26 6.09 -3.76
N ILE A 190 20.35 5.14 -4.69
CA ILE A 190 19.79 3.79 -4.50
C ILE A 190 20.54 3.01 -3.43
N ARG A 191 21.86 3.17 -3.31
CA ARG A 191 22.61 2.63 -2.17
C ARG A 191 22.16 3.26 -0.86
N GLU A 192 21.94 4.58 -0.84
CA GLU A 192 21.42 5.26 0.35
C GLU A 192 20.03 4.74 0.76
N ILE A 193 19.12 4.55 -0.19
CA ILE A 193 17.80 3.93 0.05
C ILE A 193 17.96 2.52 0.65
N GLY A 194 18.86 1.70 0.11
CA GLY A 194 19.17 0.38 0.66
C GLY A 194 19.68 0.44 2.10
N LYS A 195 20.53 1.43 2.43
CA LYS A 195 21.03 1.66 3.79
C LYS A 195 19.91 2.09 4.74
N ASN A 196 19.13 3.10 4.36
CA ASN A 196 18.01 3.62 5.15
C ASN A 196 17.01 2.52 5.49
N LEU A 197 16.66 1.69 4.51
CA LEU A 197 15.77 0.55 4.68
C LEU A 197 16.28 -0.44 5.72
N VAL A 198 17.58 -0.78 5.69
CA VAL A 198 18.19 -1.68 6.68
C VAL A 198 18.18 -1.08 8.08
N GLU A 199 18.51 0.20 8.22
CA GLU A 199 18.52 0.88 9.52
C GLU A 199 17.12 0.94 10.14
N ALA A 200 16.10 1.26 9.35
CA ALA A 200 14.71 1.26 9.79
C ALA A 200 14.21 -0.15 10.14
N ALA A 201 14.49 -1.15 9.28
CA ALA A 201 14.15 -2.54 9.53
C ALA A 201 14.78 -3.07 10.83
N LYS A 202 16.02 -2.67 11.11
CA LYS A 202 16.73 -3.03 12.35
C LYS A 202 16.05 -2.44 13.58
N ASP A 203 15.76 -1.14 13.59
CA ASP A 203 15.09 -0.51 14.73
C ASP A 203 13.71 -1.13 14.99
N ILE A 204 12.93 -1.37 13.92
CA ILE A 204 11.63 -2.04 13.99
C ILE A 204 11.76 -3.45 14.59
N ALA A 205 12.75 -4.22 14.15
CA ALA A 205 12.99 -5.57 14.65
C ALA A 205 13.49 -5.60 16.10
N ASP A 206 14.46 -4.74 16.45
CA ASP A 206 15.05 -4.65 17.79
C ASP A 206 13.99 -4.24 18.83
N ARG A 207 13.04 -3.39 18.44
CA ARG A 207 11.90 -2.95 19.28
C ARG A 207 10.69 -3.88 19.20
N ASN A 208 10.72 -4.88 18.31
CA ASN A 208 9.60 -5.78 18.00
C ASN A 208 8.27 -5.03 17.79
N LEU A 209 8.29 -3.99 16.96
CA LEU A 209 7.14 -3.11 16.80
C LEU A 209 5.96 -3.82 16.13
N MET A 210 4.78 -3.56 16.68
CA MET A 210 3.50 -4.06 16.17
C MET A 210 2.56 -2.89 15.88
N ILE A 211 1.62 -3.07 14.94
CA ILE A 211 0.67 -2.01 14.55
C ILE A 211 -0.20 -1.53 15.72
N MET A 212 -0.48 -2.39 16.70
CA MET A 212 -1.29 -2.06 17.88
C MET A 212 -0.53 -1.35 19.00
N GLU A 213 0.78 -1.16 18.87
CA GLU A 213 1.56 -0.46 19.88
C GLU A 213 1.20 1.03 19.89
N PRO A 214 0.86 1.64 21.04
CA PRO A 214 0.42 3.05 21.12
C PRO A 214 1.43 4.06 20.55
N ASP A 215 2.72 3.73 20.61
CA ASP A 215 3.78 4.60 20.10
C ASP A 215 4.07 4.40 18.60
N ASN A 216 3.54 3.34 17.96
CA ASN A 216 3.72 3.10 16.53
C ASN A 216 3.34 4.30 15.68
N ASP A 217 2.22 4.93 16.02
CA ASP A 217 1.64 6.06 15.27
C ASP A 217 2.48 7.35 15.39
N LYS A 218 3.44 7.39 16.32
CA LYS A 218 4.36 8.53 16.53
C LYS A 218 5.70 8.36 15.82
N LEU A 219 5.95 7.20 15.20
CA LEU A 219 7.23 6.90 14.57
C LEU A 219 7.24 7.34 13.11
N ASP A 220 8.15 8.26 12.79
CA ASP A 220 8.46 8.69 11.42
C ASP A 220 9.82 8.12 10.99
N TYR A 221 9.78 7.10 10.12
CA TYR A 221 10.99 6.54 9.49
C TYR A 221 11.32 7.20 8.15
N PHE A 222 10.52 8.17 7.68
CA PHE A 222 10.66 8.72 6.35
C PHE A 222 11.94 9.56 6.22
N LYS A 223 12.80 9.16 5.27
CA LYS A 223 14.08 9.78 4.92
C LYS A 223 14.06 10.55 3.61
N GLY A 224 12.98 10.45 2.83
CA GLY A 224 12.80 11.22 1.61
C GLY A 224 12.57 12.71 1.86
N PRO A 225 12.50 13.52 0.78
CA PRO A 225 12.13 14.93 0.87
C PRO A 225 10.75 15.11 1.49
N LYS A 226 10.64 15.96 2.52
CA LYS A 226 9.36 16.21 3.21
C LYS A 226 8.35 16.80 2.23
N GLY A 227 7.21 16.12 2.08
CA GLY A 227 6.16 16.54 1.16
C GLY A 227 5.22 17.59 1.73
N ALA A 228 4.22 17.98 0.91
CA ALA A 228 3.24 19.00 1.29
C ALA A 228 2.28 18.54 2.39
N CYS A 229 2.01 17.24 2.51
CA CYS A 229 1.27 16.69 3.66
C CYS A 229 2.24 16.49 4.83
N PRO A 230 2.09 17.20 5.96
CA PRO A 230 3.04 17.10 7.06
C PRO A 230 2.91 15.81 7.88
N HIS A 231 1.89 15.00 7.59
CA HIS A 231 1.64 13.70 8.23
C HIS A 231 2.32 12.55 7.46
N CYS A 232 1.88 12.29 6.23
CA CYS A 232 2.35 11.15 5.44
C CYS A 232 3.39 11.50 4.38
N HIS A 233 3.80 12.78 4.28
CA HIS A 233 4.74 13.30 3.27
C HIS A 233 4.25 13.19 1.82
N GLY A 234 2.95 12.93 1.59
CA GLY A 234 2.35 12.90 0.25
C GLY A 234 2.29 14.27 -0.43
N ASN A 235 2.41 14.27 -1.76
CA ASN A 235 2.38 15.47 -2.61
C ASN A 235 1.14 15.58 -3.51
N ASN A 236 0.30 14.54 -3.57
CA ASN A 236 -0.91 14.53 -4.38
C ASN A 236 -2.13 14.79 -3.51
N PHE A 237 -3.01 15.68 -4.00
CA PHE A 237 -4.19 16.12 -3.29
C PHE A 237 -5.37 16.22 -4.24
N TYR A 238 -6.54 15.80 -3.76
CA TYR A 238 -7.80 16.21 -4.37
C TYR A 238 -8.13 17.61 -3.88
N ILE A 239 -8.08 18.60 -4.78
CA ILE A 239 -8.43 19.99 -4.49
C ILE A 239 -9.89 20.20 -4.85
N HIS A 240 -10.69 20.65 -3.88
CA HIS A 240 -12.11 20.91 -4.08
C HIS A 240 -12.29 22.12 -5.01
N PRO A 241 -13.05 22.00 -6.12
CA PRO A 241 -13.15 23.07 -7.11
C PRO A 241 -13.65 24.40 -6.52
N GLY A 242 -12.89 25.47 -6.75
CA GLY A 242 -13.25 26.82 -6.32
C GLY A 242 -12.87 27.17 -4.87
N THR A 243 -12.18 26.28 -4.15
CA THR A 243 -11.69 26.51 -2.78
C THR A 243 -10.20 26.22 -2.68
N ASN A 244 -9.62 26.44 -1.50
CA ASN A 244 -8.30 25.92 -1.11
C ASN A 244 -8.41 24.64 -0.27
N GLU A 245 -9.60 24.08 -0.10
CA GLU A 245 -9.82 22.85 0.63
C GLU A 245 -9.27 21.68 -0.19
N ALA A 246 -8.57 20.78 0.49
CA ALA A 246 -7.94 19.63 -0.14
C ALA A 246 -7.96 18.40 0.76
N GLU A 247 -7.93 17.24 0.12
CA GLU A 247 -7.78 15.94 0.77
C GLU A 247 -6.50 15.29 0.26
N CYS A 248 -5.64 14.84 1.18
CA CYS A 248 -4.44 14.11 0.78
C CYS A 248 -4.85 12.77 0.16
N GLU A 249 -4.42 12.49 -1.08
CA GLU A 249 -4.79 11.26 -1.79
C GLU A 249 -4.22 10.00 -1.13
N LEU A 250 -3.22 10.14 -0.25
CA LEU A 250 -2.59 9.02 0.46
C LEU A 250 -3.27 8.73 1.81
N CYS A 251 -3.20 9.64 2.77
CA CYS A 251 -3.72 9.40 4.12
C CYS A 251 -5.20 9.79 4.31
N GLY A 252 -5.78 10.56 3.39
CA GLY A 252 -7.16 11.03 3.46
C GLY A 252 -7.41 12.18 4.44
N LEU A 253 -6.36 12.78 5.02
CA LEU A 253 -6.53 13.97 5.86
C LEU A 253 -7.05 15.14 5.02
N LYS A 254 -8.03 15.86 5.59
CA LYS A 254 -8.67 17.02 4.97
C LYS A 254 -8.18 18.30 5.64
N GLY A 255 -7.98 19.34 4.83
CA GLY A 255 -7.54 20.64 5.33
C GLY A 255 -7.50 21.67 4.21
N GLU A 256 -6.77 22.75 4.43
CA GLU A 256 -6.54 23.79 3.44
C GLU A 256 -5.11 23.74 2.92
N LEU A 257 -4.92 23.88 1.61
CA LEU A 257 -3.60 24.14 1.05
C LEU A 257 -3.23 25.61 1.26
N VAL A 258 -2.18 25.84 2.05
CA VAL A 258 -1.71 27.18 2.43
C VAL A 258 -0.26 27.38 2.01
N MET A 259 0.07 28.60 1.61
CA MET A 259 1.47 28.99 1.35
C MET A 259 2.15 29.41 2.65
N GLU A 260 3.14 28.66 3.09
CA GLU A 260 3.95 28.93 4.28
C GLU A 260 5.44 29.00 3.88
N GLY A 261 6.06 30.17 4.06
CA GLY A 261 7.50 30.35 3.77
C GLY A 261 7.88 30.08 2.31
N GLY A 262 6.97 30.32 1.36
CA GLY A 262 7.18 30.03 -0.06
C GLY A 262 6.92 28.56 -0.45
N THR A 263 6.45 27.72 0.48
CA THR A 263 6.10 26.32 0.23
C THR A 263 4.61 26.09 0.43
N LEU A 264 3.99 25.26 -0.41
CA LEU A 264 2.59 24.87 -0.24
C LEU A 264 2.51 23.71 0.75
N ARG A 265 1.62 23.79 1.74
CA ARG A 265 1.42 22.76 2.77
C ARG A 265 -0.05 22.52 3.04
N LEU A 266 -0.39 21.29 3.40
CA LEU A 266 -1.71 20.97 3.95
C LEU A 266 -1.76 21.40 5.42
N LYS A 267 -2.60 22.40 5.71
CA LYS A 267 -2.97 22.77 7.07
C LYS A 267 -4.27 22.07 7.44
N PHE A 268 -4.19 21.06 8.30
CA PHE A 268 -5.35 20.33 8.83
C PHE A 268 -5.51 20.58 10.34
N ASP A 269 -6.70 20.33 10.88
CA ASP A 269 -6.95 20.37 12.33
C ASP A 269 -6.31 19.13 12.99
N PRO A 270 -5.32 19.26 13.90
CA PRO A 270 -4.72 18.14 14.59
C PRO A 270 -5.72 17.23 15.32
N ALA A 271 -6.90 17.74 15.70
CA ALA A 271 -7.96 16.90 16.28
C ALA A 271 -8.47 15.84 15.30
N THR A 272 -8.31 16.02 13.99
CA THR A 272 -8.71 15.07 12.94
C THR A 272 -7.62 14.07 12.55
N LEU A 273 -6.42 14.15 13.16
CA LEU A 273 -5.29 13.26 12.83
C LEU A 273 -5.66 11.78 12.92
N HIS A 274 -6.52 11.42 13.88
CA HIS A 274 -7.01 10.06 14.10
C HIS A 274 -7.88 9.50 12.95
N HIS A 275 -8.19 10.30 11.92
CA HIS A 275 -8.83 9.85 10.69
C HIS A 275 -7.83 9.42 9.60
N ALA A 276 -6.53 9.65 9.78
CA ALA A 276 -5.53 9.26 8.79
C ALA A 276 -5.49 7.74 8.60
N HIS A 277 -5.63 7.27 7.37
CA HIS A 277 -5.85 5.85 7.05
C HIS A 277 -4.60 4.96 7.24
N ASP A 278 -3.44 5.57 7.47
CA ASP A 278 -2.18 4.89 7.80
C ASP A 278 -1.99 4.70 9.31
N LEU A 279 -2.77 5.42 10.13
CA LEU A 279 -2.81 5.23 11.58
C LEU A 279 -3.81 4.14 11.95
N LEU A 280 -3.55 3.41 13.04
CA LEU A 280 -4.47 2.37 13.49
C LEU A 280 -5.86 2.94 13.82
N SER A 281 -5.92 4.15 14.36
CA SER A 281 -7.17 4.85 14.65
C SER A 281 -8.03 5.08 13.39
N GLY A 282 -7.45 5.60 12.31
CA GLY A 282 -8.17 5.83 11.06
C GLY A 282 -8.57 4.53 10.39
N LYS A 283 -7.71 3.51 10.46
CA LYS A 283 -8.04 2.14 10.02
C LYS A 283 -9.20 1.53 10.77
N ALA A 284 -9.26 1.69 12.09
CA ALA A 284 -10.35 1.18 12.90
C ALA A 284 -11.69 1.85 12.53
N LEU A 285 -11.68 3.17 12.28
CA LEU A 285 -12.85 3.90 11.80
C LEU A 285 -13.29 3.41 10.42
N HIS A 286 -12.37 3.33 9.46
CA HIS A 286 -12.65 2.82 8.11
C HIS A 286 -13.16 1.37 8.13
N GLY A 287 -12.55 0.52 8.95
CA GLY A 287 -12.98 -0.85 9.18
C GLY A 287 -14.41 -0.91 9.74
N LYS A 288 -14.74 -0.08 10.73
CA LYS A 288 -16.10 0.02 11.26
C LYS A 288 -17.11 0.43 10.18
N ASP A 289 -16.79 1.42 9.36
CA ASP A 289 -17.65 1.84 8.24
C ASP A 289 -17.91 0.70 7.25
N ILE A 290 -16.88 -0.10 6.92
CA ILE A 290 -17.03 -1.28 6.06
C ILE A 290 -17.92 -2.33 6.71
N PHE A 291 -17.68 -2.67 7.98
CA PHE A 291 -18.46 -3.67 8.70
C PHE A 291 -19.94 -3.28 8.79
N GLU A 292 -20.24 -2.00 9.08
CA GLU A 292 -21.60 -1.46 9.10
C GLU A 292 -22.26 -1.51 7.72
N ASN A 293 -21.55 -1.08 6.66
CA ASN A 293 -22.10 -1.04 5.30
C ASN A 293 -22.30 -2.43 4.69
N GLU A 294 -21.38 -3.36 4.87
CA GLU A 294 -21.56 -4.76 4.46
C GLU A 294 -22.74 -5.41 5.22
N GLY A 295 -22.85 -5.15 6.53
CA GLY A 295 -23.99 -5.53 7.35
C GLY A 295 -25.32 -5.03 6.79
N ARG A 296 -25.38 -3.74 6.45
CA ARG A 296 -26.55 -3.09 5.84
C ARG A 296 -26.89 -3.69 4.48
N LEU A 297 -25.89 -3.91 3.62
CA LEU A 297 -26.06 -4.48 2.28
C LEU A 297 -26.66 -5.88 2.32
N MET A 298 -26.23 -6.74 3.26
CA MET A 298 -26.81 -8.08 3.44
C MET A 298 -28.32 -8.04 3.72
N ASN A 299 -28.80 -7.01 4.41
CA ASN A 299 -30.22 -6.82 4.68
C ASN A 299 -30.98 -6.19 3.50
N LEU A 300 -30.34 -5.30 2.73
CA LEU A 300 -30.95 -4.67 1.55
C LEU A 300 -31.36 -5.68 0.47
N PHE A 301 -30.70 -6.83 0.35
CA PHE A 301 -31.14 -7.88 -0.59
C PHE A 301 -32.54 -8.45 -0.29
N LYS A 302 -33.06 -8.22 0.92
CA LYS A 302 -34.41 -8.63 1.32
C LYS A 302 -35.46 -7.55 1.04
N ASP A 303 -35.04 -6.30 0.80
CA ASP A 303 -35.92 -5.15 0.58
C ASP A 303 -36.59 -5.20 -0.80
N GLU A 304 -37.91 -5.05 -0.85
CA GLU A 304 -38.68 -5.15 -2.10
C GLU A 304 -38.34 -4.03 -3.09
N LYS A 305 -38.18 -2.79 -2.61
CA LYS A 305 -37.80 -1.66 -3.47
C LYS A 305 -36.43 -1.86 -4.09
N PHE A 306 -35.49 -2.46 -3.35
CA PHE A 306 -34.18 -2.85 -3.88
C PHE A 306 -34.32 -3.91 -4.99
N LYS A 307 -35.11 -4.97 -4.77
CA LYS A 307 -35.36 -6.01 -5.77
C LYS A 307 -36.01 -5.46 -7.03
N GLU A 308 -37.06 -4.66 -6.88
CA GLU A 308 -37.79 -4.02 -7.98
C GLU A 308 -36.87 -3.12 -8.81
N ARG A 309 -36.10 -2.24 -8.16
CA ARG A 309 -35.15 -1.35 -8.85
C ARG A 309 -34.05 -2.14 -9.55
N LYS A 310 -33.49 -3.15 -8.90
CA LYS A 310 -32.44 -3.98 -9.49
C LYS A 310 -32.97 -4.72 -10.72
N ALA A 311 -34.17 -5.29 -10.65
CA ALA A 311 -34.81 -5.95 -11.78
C ALA A 311 -35.07 -4.97 -12.93
N HIS A 312 -35.66 -3.80 -12.65
CA HIS A 312 -35.91 -2.76 -13.64
C HIS A 312 -34.63 -2.33 -14.36
N TYR A 313 -33.59 -1.93 -13.61
CA TYR A 313 -32.34 -1.43 -14.22
C TYR A 313 -31.53 -2.53 -14.91
N THR A 314 -31.59 -3.78 -14.45
CA THR A 314 -30.96 -4.91 -15.15
C THR A 314 -31.64 -5.15 -16.50
N ALA A 315 -32.96 -4.94 -16.60
CA ALA A 315 -33.72 -5.13 -17.83
C ALA A 315 -33.59 -3.97 -18.84
N VAL A 316 -32.94 -2.83 -18.48
CA VAL A 316 -32.78 -1.68 -19.38
C VAL A 316 -31.90 -2.03 -20.58
N CYS A 317 -30.88 -2.88 -20.40
CA CYS A 317 -30.04 -3.36 -21.47
C CYS A 317 -29.38 -4.69 -21.12
N GLU A 318 -29.28 -5.58 -22.11
CA GLU A 318 -28.48 -6.79 -21.99
C GLU A 318 -26.98 -6.45 -22.06
N PRO A 319 -26.10 -7.15 -21.32
CA PRO A 319 -24.66 -6.98 -21.46
C PRO A 319 -24.22 -7.31 -22.89
N THR A 320 -23.39 -6.44 -23.48
CA THR A 320 -22.73 -6.76 -24.76
C THR A 320 -21.83 -7.98 -24.57
N PRO A 321 -21.99 -9.05 -25.38
CA PRO A 321 -21.16 -10.23 -25.26
C PRO A 321 -19.68 -9.90 -25.55
N SER A 322 -18.77 -10.60 -24.88
CA SER A 322 -17.34 -10.45 -25.15
C SER A 322 -17.04 -11.01 -26.55
N PRO A 323 -16.29 -10.32 -27.42
CA PRO A 323 -15.88 -10.89 -28.71
C PRO A 323 -15.05 -12.19 -28.58
N SER A 324 -14.47 -12.41 -27.40
CA SER A 324 -13.60 -13.54 -27.07
C SER A 324 -14.24 -14.65 -26.22
N LYS A 325 -15.52 -14.52 -25.81
CA LYS A 325 -16.26 -15.56 -25.09
C LYS A 325 -17.51 -15.95 -25.88
#